data_AF-A0A359GZ27-F1
#
_entry.id   AF-A0A359GZ27-F1
#
_cell.length_a   1.000
_cell.length_b   1.000
_cell.length_c   1.000
_cell.angle_alpha   90.00
_cell.angle_beta   90.00
_cell.angle_gamma   90.00
#
_symmetry.space_group_name_H-M   'P 1'
#
loop_
_entity.id
_entity.type
_entity.pdbx_description
1 polymer ?
#
loop_
_entity_poly.entity_id
_entity_poly.type
_entity_poly.pdbx_seq_one_letter_code
_entity_poly.pdbx_strand_id
1 'polypeptide(L)'
;MTLGESIPVFGSWFQIYFIENNGMAFGMQLGGAFGKFLLSSLRIVLIGFIIYYIVKLLKLDSPRGVLTGMALILVGAAGNVVDSLFYGLIFNESTFTSVATIFPEGGGYAPFLFG
;
A
#
# COMPACT_ATOMS: atom_id res chain seq x y z
N MET A 1 -15.84 -5.96 -0.25
CA MET A 1 -15.68 -7.31 -0.82
C MET A 1 -15.18 -8.20 0.30
N THR A 2 -15.62 -9.45 0.37
CA THR A 2 -15.05 -10.42 1.32
C THR A 2 -13.74 -10.96 0.78
N LEU A 3 -12.88 -11.46 1.67
CA LEU A 3 -11.60 -12.05 1.27
C LEU A 3 -11.82 -13.18 0.25
N GLY A 4 -11.12 -13.13 -0.89
CA GLY A 4 -11.25 -14.11 -1.97
C GLY A 4 -12.47 -13.93 -2.88
N GLU A 5 -13.27 -12.88 -2.68
CA GLU A 5 -14.35 -12.52 -3.60
C GLU A 5 -13.76 -12.10 -4.96
N SER A 6 -14.36 -12.59 -6.04
CA SER A 6 -13.98 -12.28 -7.42
C SER A 6 -15.15 -11.72 -8.20
N ILE A 7 -14.97 -10.57 -8.83
CA ILE A 7 -15.93 -9.96 -9.76
C ILE A 7 -15.36 -10.09 -11.18
N PRO A 8 -15.92 -10.95 -12.04
CA PRO A 8 -15.52 -11.02 -13.44
C PRO A 8 -15.97 -9.76 -14.17
N VAL A 9 -15.03 -9.09 -14.84
CA VAL A 9 -15.32 -7.87 -15.62
C VAL A 9 -15.36 -8.18 -17.11
N PHE A 10 -14.41 -9.01 -17.60
CA PHE A 10 -14.41 -9.51 -18.98
C PHE A 10 -14.28 -11.02 -19.02
N GLY A 11 -15.41 -11.71 -18.84
CA GLY A 11 -15.46 -13.17 -18.80
C GLY A 11 -14.50 -13.74 -17.76
N SER A 12 -13.73 -14.75 -18.15
CA SER A 12 -12.69 -15.36 -17.30
C SER A 12 -11.30 -14.72 -17.42
N TRP A 13 -11.12 -13.72 -18.30
CA TRP A 13 -9.81 -13.14 -18.60
C TRP A 13 -9.43 -11.98 -17.67
N PHE A 14 -10.39 -11.11 -17.32
CA PHE A 14 -10.17 -10.00 -16.40
C PHE A 14 -11.18 -10.04 -15.25
N GLN A 15 -10.65 -10.14 -14.03
CA GLN A 15 -11.43 -10.20 -12.80
C GLN A 15 -10.84 -9.26 -11.74
N ILE A 16 -11.70 -8.64 -10.95
CA ILE A 16 -11.31 -7.93 -9.73
C ILE A 16 -11.37 -8.95 -8.61
N TYR A 17 -10.19 -9.38 -8.14
CA TYR A 17 -10.04 -10.35 -7.06
C TYR A 17 -9.59 -9.64 -5.79
N PHE A 18 -10.37 -9.77 -4.72
CA PHE A 18 -10.05 -9.14 -3.46
C PHE A 18 -9.10 -10.01 -2.63
N ILE A 19 -7.87 -9.52 -2.45
CA ILE A 19 -6.81 -10.14 -1.66
C ILE A 19 -6.07 -9.07 -0.86
N GLU A 20 -5.70 -9.41 0.36
CA GLU A 20 -4.92 -8.54 1.24
C GLU A 20 -3.42 -8.82 1.08
N ASN A 21 -2.61 -7.77 1.14
CA ASN A 21 -1.17 -7.86 0.97
C ASN A 21 -0.48 -7.96 2.33
N ASN A 22 0.19 -9.09 2.60
CA ASN A 22 0.93 -9.30 3.85
C ASN A 22 2.25 -8.50 3.97
N GLY A 23 2.53 -7.58 3.05
CA GLY A 23 3.57 -6.57 3.18
C GLY A 23 4.66 -6.64 2.13
N MET A 24 4.91 -7.78 1.46
CA MET A 24 5.93 -7.89 0.41
C MET A 24 5.40 -8.46 -0.90
N ALA A 25 6.03 -8.03 -1.99
CA ALA A 25 5.83 -8.63 -3.31
C ALA A 25 6.16 -10.12 -3.28
N PHE A 26 5.42 -10.91 -4.06
CA PHE A 26 5.57 -12.36 -4.17
C PHE A 26 5.30 -13.16 -2.88
N GLY A 27 4.58 -12.58 -1.91
CA GLY A 27 4.17 -13.30 -0.70
C GLY A 27 5.31 -13.66 0.25
N MET A 28 6.51 -13.09 0.04
CA MET A 28 7.62 -13.24 0.98
C MET A 28 7.20 -12.64 2.34
N GLN A 29 7.70 -13.19 3.44
CA GLN A 29 7.57 -12.58 4.77
C GLN A 29 8.97 -12.49 5.40
N LEU A 30 9.42 -11.27 5.68
CA LEU A 30 10.69 -11.01 6.34
C LEU A 30 10.38 -10.98 7.83
N GLY A 31 10.81 -11.99 8.59
CA GLY A 31 10.93 -11.92 10.05
C GLY A 31 9.68 -11.48 10.83
N GLY A 32 8.46 -11.74 10.35
CA GLY A 32 7.21 -11.41 11.05
C GLY A 32 7.02 -9.90 11.28
N ALA A 33 6.60 -9.52 12.49
CA ALA A 33 6.32 -8.13 12.85
C ALA A 33 7.54 -7.20 12.66
N PHE A 34 8.74 -7.66 12.97
CA PHE A 34 9.94 -6.85 12.84
C PHE A 34 10.25 -6.49 11.38
N GLY A 35 10.11 -7.43 10.44
CA GLY A 35 10.34 -7.11 9.03
C GLY A 35 9.20 -6.31 8.41
N LYS A 36 7.95 -6.46 8.86
CA LYS A 36 6.87 -5.52 8.49
C LYS A 36 7.22 -4.09 8.90
N PHE A 37 7.64 -3.89 10.15
CA PHE A 37 8.06 -2.58 10.65
C PHE A 37 9.23 -1.99 9.86
N LEU A 38 10.28 -2.79 9.61
CA LEU A 38 11.42 -2.35 8.79
C LEU A 38 10.99 -1.95 7.39
N LEU A 39 10.11 -2.72 6.77
CA LEU A 39 9.65 -2.47 5.41
C LEU A 39 8.83 -1.18 5.32
N SER A 40 7.89 -0.98 6.25
CA SER A 40 7.10 0.26 6.34
C SER A 40 8.02 1.48 6.58
N SER A 41 9.02 1.33 7.46
CA SER A 41 10.00 2.40 7.74
C SER A 41 10.87 2.72 6.53
N LEU A 42 11.36 1.70 5.82
CA LEU A 42 12.17 1.87 4.62
C LEU A 42 11.38 2.57 3.50
N ARG A 43 10.08 2.29 3.34
CA ARG A 43 9.22 3.00 2.38
C ARG A 43 9.15 4.50 2.67
N ILE A 44 9.01 4.90 3.94
CA ILE A 44 8.98 6.32 4.34
C ILE A 44 10.30 7.00 3.95
N VAL A 45 11.44 6.36 4.24
CA VAL A 45 12.76 6.87 3.85
C VAL A 45 12.89 7.00 2.33
N LEU A 46 12.45 5.98 1.58
CA LEU A 46 12.48 6.01 0.11
C LEU A 46 11.61 7.11 -0.48
N ILE A 47 10.44 7.40 0.09
CA ILE A 47 9.61 8.53 -0.33
C ILE A 47 10.38 9.85 -0.15
N GLY A 48 11.05 10.04 0.98
CA GLY A 48 11.90 11.21 1.20
C GLY A 48 13.00 11.34 0.15
N PHE A 49 13.65 10.23 -0.21
CA PHE A 49 14.65 10.18 -1.27
C PHE A 49 14.07 10.52 -2.65
N ILE A 50 12.89 9.98 -2.99
CA ILE A 50 12.20 10.27 -4.26
C ILE A 50 11.85 11.76 -4.35
N ILE A 51 11.32 12.37 -3.28
CA ILE A 51 11.00 13.80 -3.23
C ILE A 51 12.27 14.63 -3.45
N TYR A 52 13.35 14.31 -2.71
CA TYR A 52 14.64 14.96 -2.89
C TYR A 52 15.14 14.86 -4.35
N TYR A 53 15.03 13.69 -4.96
CA TYR A 53 15.46 13.47 -6.32
C TYR A 53 14.61 14.25 -7.34
N ILE A 54 13.28 14.30 -7.16
CA ILE A 54 12.39 15.13 -7.98
C ILE A 54 12.79 16.61 -7.88
N VAL A 55 13.05 17.13 -6.68
CA VAL A 55 13.51 18.51 -6.49
C VAL A 55 14.83 18.77 -7.22
N LYS A 56 15.73 17.79 -7.24
CA LYS A 56 16.98 17.89 -8.01
C LYS A 56 16.72 17.90 -9.53
N LEU A 57 15.85 17.03 -10.04
CA LEU A 57 15.49 16.98 -11.47
C LEU A 57 14.84 18.28 -11.95
N LEU A 58 14.01 18.91 -11.12
CA LEU A 58 13.40 20.21 -11.41
C LEU A 58 14.45 21.31 -11.57
N LYS A 59 15.52 21.29 -10.77
CA LYS A 59 16.63 22.26 -10.88
C LYS A 59 17.52 22.04 -12.11
N LEU A 60 17.49 20.83 -12.68
CA LEU A 60 18.29 20.43 -13.85
C LEU A 60 17.53 20.59 -15.17
N ASP A 61 16.34 21.20 -15.15
CA ASP A 61 15.44 21.35 -16.31
C ASP A 61 15.20 20.02 -17.06
N SER A 62 14.97 18.96 -16.27
CA SER A 62 14.80 17.62 -16.82
C SER A 62 13.54 17.51 -17.69
N PRO A 63 13.52 16.64 -18.73
CA PRO A 63 12.37 16.46 -19.59
C PRO A 63 11.09 16.14 -18.80
N ARG A 64 9.96 16.73 -19.22
CA ARG A 64 8.66 16.57 -18.53
C ARG A 64 8.26 15.11 -18.32
N GLY A 65 8.56 14.22 -19.27
CA GLY A 65 8.26 12.79 -19.14
C GLY A 65 8.94 12.14 -17.94
N VAL A 66 10.18 12.53 -17.61
CA VAL A 66 10.91 12.04 -16.43
C VAL A 66 10.20 12.50 -15.16
N LEU A 67 9.83 13.78 -15.09
CA LEU A 67 9.13 14.35 -13.93
C LEU A 67 7.76 13.68 -13.73
N THR A 68 7.00 13.43 -14.80
CA THR A 68 5.73 12.72 -14.74
C THR A 68 5.90 11.29 -14.24
N GLY A 69 6.88 10.54 -14.78
CA GLY A 69 7.17 9.17 -14.31
C GLY A 69 7.54 9.13 -12.83
N MET A 70 8.41 10.05 -12.39
CA MET A 70 8.78 10.16 -10.98
C MET A 70 7.60 10.54 -10.08
N ALA A 71 6.69 11.41 -10.55
CA ALA A 71 5.48 11.77 -9.81
C ALA A 71 4.53 10.56 -9.66
N LEU A 72 4.35 9.75 -10.70
CA LEU A 72 3.55 8.52 -10.63
C LEU A 72 4.13 7.53 -9.61
N ILE A 73 5.46 7.35 -9.59
CA ILE A 73 6.14 6.52 -8.59
C ILE A 73 5.92 7.08 -7.19
N LEU A 74 6.07 8.39 -6.99
CA LEU A 74 5.89 9.05 -5.71
C LEU A 74 4.47 8.86 -5.17
N VAL A 75 3.45 9.11 -6.00
CA VAL A 75 2.04 8.98 -5.60
C VAL A 75 1.71 7.52 -5.27
N GLY A 76 2.18 6.56 -6.07
CA GLY A 76 2.00 5.13 -5.80
C GLY A 76 2.65 4.69 -4.49
N ALA A 77 3.89 5.12 -4.24
CA ALA A 77 4.60 4.82 -2.99
C ALA A 77 3.92 5.47 -1.77
N ALA A 78 3.48 6.72 -1.90
CA ALA A 78 2.77 7.45 -0.85
C ALA A 78 1.43 6.78 -0.49
N GLY A 79 0.63 6.38 -1.49
CA GLY A 79 -0.62 5.66 -1.25
C GLY A 79 -0.41 4.36 -0.47
N ASN A 80 0.62 3.59 -0.83
CA ASN A 80 0.97 2.34 -0.17
C ASN A 80 1.47 2.54 1.28
N VAL A 81 2.10 3.69 1.57
CA VAL A 81 2.47 4.06 2.94
C VAL A 81 1.26 4.49 3.75
N VAL A 82 0.34 5.26 3.18
CA VAL A 82 -0.91 5.66 3.85
C VAL A 82 -1.72 4.42 4.25
N ASP A 83 -1.81 3.42 3.37
CA ASP A 83 -2.43 2.14 3.65
C ASP A 83 -1.81 1.46 4.88
N SER A 84 -0.50 1.19 4.85
CA SER A 84 0.22 0.55 5.96
C SER A 84 0.21 1.33 7.28
N LEU A 85 0.04 2.66 7.24
CA LEU A 85 0.00 3.51 8.43
C LEU A 85 -1.37 3.52 9.10
N PHE A 86 -2.45 3.63 8.32
CA PHE A 86 -3.76 4.03 8.83
C PHE A 86 -4.86 2.99 8.64
N TYR A 87 -4.81 2.14 7.61
CA TYR A 87 -5.93 1.24 7.33
C TYR A 87 -6.10 0.19 8.43
N GLY A 88 -4.99 -0.32 8.96
CA GLY A 88 -4.99 -1.19 10.15
C GLY A 88 -5.63 -0.58 11.40
N LEU A 89 -5.59 0.74 11.55
CA LEU A 89 -6.17 1.45 12.70
C LEU A 89 -7.66 1.73 12.53
N ILE A 90 -8.10 1.94 11.28
CA ILE A 90 -9.42 2.49 10.95
C ILE A 90 -10.43 1.38 10.62
N PHE A 91 -9.97 0.28 10.03
CA PHE A 91 -10.81 -0.84 9.60
C PHE A 91 -10.60 -2.07 10.50
N ASN A 92 -11.61 -2.92 10.64
CA ASN A 92 -11.39 -4.31 11.04
C ASN A 92 -10.95 -5.15 9.82
N GLU A 93 -10.50 -6.37 10.09
CA GLU A 93 -10.06 -7.31 9.06
C GLU A 93 -11.25 -7.72 8.15
N SER A 94 -10.99 -7.85 6.86
CA SER A 94 -11.96 -8.49 5.97
C SER A 94 -11.81 -10.01 6.11
N THR A 95 -12.90 -10.72 6.33
CA THR A 95 -12.89 -12.18 6.36
C THR A 95 -13.51 -12.72 5.08
N PHE A 96 -13.47 -14.05 4.90
CA PHE A 96 -14.16 -14.72 3.79
C PHE A 96 -15.69 -14.53 3.82
N THR A 97 -16.25 -14.15 4.98
CA THR A 97 -17.70 -14.01 5.19
C THR A 97 -18.15 -12.60 5.53
N SER A 98 -17.22 -11.72 5.92
CA SER A 98 -17.54 -10.39 6.42
C SER A 98 -16.69 -9.33 5.74
N VAL A 99 -17.33 -8.25 5.30
CA VAL A 99 -16.67 -7.08 4.74
C VAL A 99 -16.10 -6.23 5.88
N ALA A 100 -14.93 -5.62 5.68
CA ALA A 100 -14.39 -4.64 6.60
C ALA A 100 -15.33 -3.44 6.80
N THR A 101 -15.48 -3.05 8.05
CA THR A 101 -16.26 -1.94 8.58
C THR A 101 -15.30 -0.85 9.05
N ILE A 102 -15.66 0.41 8.77
CA ILE A 102 -14.92 1.56 9.25
C ILE A 102 -15.30 1.86 10.72
N PHE A 103 -14.31 2.12 11.57
CA PHE A 103 -14.46 2.39 13.02
C PHE A 103 -15.27 1.32 13.79
N PRO A 104 -14.80 0.06 13.80
CA PRO A 104 -15.43 -0.99 14.61
C PRO A 104 -15.35 -0.66 16.11
N GLU A 105 -16.34 -1.09 16.89
CA GLU A 105 -16.38 -0.87 18.35
C GLU A 105 -15.15 -1.44 19.10
N GLY A 106 -14.53 -2.48 18.53
CA GLY A 106 -13.33 -3.13 19.07
C GLY A 106 -11.98 -2.50 18.64
N GLY A 107 -12.00 -1.43 17.84
CA GLY A 107 -10.79 -0.86 17.23
C GLY A 107 -10.31 -1.59 15.97
N GLY A 108 -9.36 -0.99 15.26
CA GLY A 108 -8.84 -1.55 14.00
C GLY A 108 -8.06 -2.86 14.16
N TYR A 109 -7.85 -3.58 13.06
CA TYR A 109 -7.24 -4.92 13.05
C TYR A 109 -5.72 -4.93 13.31
N ALA A 110 -5.03 -3.80 13.17
CA ALA A 110 -3.58 -3.73 13.35
C ALA A 110 -3.12 -2.40 13.97
N PRO A 111 -2.01 -2.41 14.75
CA PRO A 111 -1.37 -1.18 15.21
C PRO A 111 -0.83 -0.33 14.06
N PHE A 112 -0.51 0.93 14.37
CA PHE A 112 0.15 1.86 13.46
C PHE A 112 1.41 1.24 12.82
N LEU A 113 1.56 1.35 11.49
CA LEU A 113 2.63 0.75 10.63
C LEU A 113 2.48 -0.75 10.30
N PHE A 114 1.47 -1.44 10.83
CA PHE A 114 1.27 -2.89 10.64
C PHE A 114 0.07 -3.24 9.75
N GLY A 115 -0.53 -2.23 9.09
CA GLY A 115 -1.59 -2.41 8.09
C GLY A 115 -1.21 -3.38 6.97
#